data_AF-A0A9Y3S3E1-F1
#
_entry.id   AF-A0A9Y3S3E1-F1
#
_cell.length_a   1.000
_cell.length_b   1.000
_cell.length_c   1.000
_cell.angle_alpha   90.00
_cell.angle_beta   90.00
_cell.angle_gamma   90.00
#
_symmetry.space_group_name_H-M   'P 1'
#
loop_
_entity.id
_entity.type
_entity.pdbx_description
1 polymer ?
#
loop_
_entity_poly.entity_id
_entity_poly.type
_entity_poly.pdbx_seq_one_letter_code
_entity_poly.pdbx_strand_id
1 'polypeptide(L)'
;LTVHRLGAQTLIRSLEMEEREHRGQQDGGVKEKVVQLSVESGVSSSFTAFIAVNKDNSEVIQGPLVRRNIATALFLLAPIGCAVRATPSTISK
;
A
#
# COMPACT_ATOMS: atom_id res chain seq x y z
N LEU A 1 4.08 -6.49 22.05
CA LEU A 1 3.44 -5.17 22.01
C LEU A 1 2.35 -5.25 20.94
N THR A 2 1.07 -5.28 21.29
CA THR A 2 0.00 -5.41 20.29
C THR A 2 -0.18 -4.05 19.63
N VAL A 3 0.49 -3.83 18.51
CA VAL A 3 0.33 -2.58 17.76
C VAL A 3 -1.11 -2.54 17.24
N HIS A 4 -1.92 -1.63 17.76
CA HIS A 4 -3.30 -1.47 17.32
C HIS A 4 -3.33 -1.14 15.82
N ARG A 5 -4.11 -1.91 15.03
CA ARG A 5 -4.21 -1.75 13.57
C ARG A 5 -4.49 -0.30 13.14
N LEU A 6 -5.42 0.36 13.83
CA LEU A 6 -5.75 1.77 13.59
C LEU A 6 -4.60 2.72 13.96
N GLY A 7 -3.93 2.47 15.08
CA GLY A 7 -2.78 3.27 15.52
C GLY A 7 -1.61 3.18 14.53
N ALA A 8 -1.28 1.97 14.09
CA ALA A 8 -0.27 1.76 13.06
C ALA A 8 -0.64 2.45 11.75
N GLN A 9 -1.89 2.33 11.32
CA GLN A 9 -2.34 2.93 10.07
C GLN A 9 -2.26 4.47 10.11
N THR A 10 -2.64 5.09 11.23
CA THR A 10 -2.49 6.54 11.41
C THR A 10 -1.03 6.95 11.41
N LEU A 11 -0.16 6.24 12.13
CA LEU A 11 1.26 6.56 12.22
C LEU A 11 1.98 6.43 10.87
N ILE A 12 1.70 5.36 10.13
CA ILE A 12 2.24 5.16 8.76
C ILE A 12 1.79 6.30 7.85
N ARG A 13 0.52 6.71 7.93
CA ARG A 13 0.01 7.81 7.10
C ARG A 13 0.70 9.14 7.41
N SER A 14 1.01 9.40 8.68
CA SER A 14 1.80 10.57 9.09
C SER A 14 3.22 10.52 8.53
N LEU A 15 3.92 9.39 8.69
CA LEU A 15 5.29 9.20 8.19
C LEU A 15 5.37 9.34 6.66
N GLU A 16 4.38 8.82 5.93
CA GLU A 16 4.31 8.96 4.47
C GLU A 16 4.01 10.40 4.02
N MET A 17 3.32 11.20 4.83
CA MET A 17 3.11 12.62 4.53
C MET A 17 4.39 13.42 4.75
N GLU A 18 5.10 13.16 5.86
CA GLU A 18 6.41 13.78 6.15
C GLU A 18 7.44 13.47 5.05
N GLU A 19 7.50 12.22 4.58
CA GLU A 19 8.40 11.81 3.49
C GLU A 19 8.09 12.53 2.16
N ARG A 20 6.81 12.80 1.87
CA ARG A 20 6.39 13.57 0.69
C ARG A 20 6.75 15.06 0.77
N GLU A 21 6.75 15.62 1.97
CA GLU A 21 7.12 17.02 2.22
C GLU A 21 8.64 17.22 2.20
N HIS A 22 9.41 16.22 2.63
CA HIS A 22 10.88 16.22 2.68
C HIS A 22 11.56 15.46 1.53
N ARG A 23 10.92 15.37 0.34
CA ARG A 23 11.47 14.69 -0.85
C ARG A 23 12.90 15.18 -1.15
N GLY A 24 13.89 14.39 -0.73
CA GLY A 24 15.32 14.63 -1.00
C GLY A 24 16.28 14.64 0.19
N GLN A 25 15.81 14.63 1.45
CA GLN A 25 16.72 14.74 2.62
C GLN A 25 16.70 13.55 3.59
N GLN A 26 15.70 12.67 3.55
CA GLN A 26 15.53 11.60 4.54
C GLN A 26 15.18 10.25 3.88
N ASP A 27 16.04 9.74 3.01
CA ASP A 27 15.67 8.60 2.14
C ASP A 27 15.77 7.21 2.83
N GLY A 28 16.47 7.10 3.96
CA GLY A 28 16.69 5.82 4.64
C GLY A 28 15.78 5.54 5.85
N GLY A 29 15.79 6.46 6.82
CA GLY A 29 15.23 6.19 8.15
C GLY A 29 13.71 6.09 8.22
N VAL A 30 12.98 6.88 7.40
CA VAL A 30 11.51 6.85 7.40
C VAL A 30 10.99 5.58 6.72
N LYS A 31 11.57 5.23 5.57
CA LYS A 31 11.22 4.01 4.84
C LYS A 31 11.39 2.76 5.69
N GLU A 32 12.51 2.63 6.39
CA GLU A 32 12.79 1.48 7.25
C GLU A 32 11.79 1.36 8.39
N LYS A 33 11.48 2.48 9.07
CA LYS A 33 10.44 2.52 10.13
C LYS A 33 9.07 2.12 9.60
N VAL A 34 8.69 2.61 8.43
CA VAL A 34 7.38 2.30 7.83
C VAL A 34 7.30 0.82 7.45
N VAL A 35 8.35 0.25 6.87
CA VAL A 35 8.41 -1.18 6.53
C VAL A 35 8.31 -2.05 7.78
N GLN A 36 9.01 -1.70 8.86
CA GLN A 36 8.95 -2.45 10.11
C GLN A 36 7.53 -2.39 10.72
N LEU A 37 6.96 -1.19 10.85
CA LEU A 37 5.63 -1.00 11.42
C LEU A 37 4.54 -1.69 10.60
N SER A 38 4.65 -1.66 9.26
CA SER A 38 3.65 -2.26 8.37
C SER A 38 3.60 -3.77 8.52
N VAL A 39 4.76 -4.42 8.60
CA VAL A 39 4.90 -5.87 8.79
C VAL A 39 4.42 -6.29 10.18
N GLU A 40 4.83 -5.60 11.24
CA GLU A 40 4.45 -5.94 12.61
C GLU A 40 2.94 -5.79 12.87
N SER A 41 2.32 -4.76 12.27
CA SER A 41 0.90 -4.47 12.48
C SER A 41 -0.04 -5.08 11.44
N GLY A 42 0.50 -5.69 10.38
CA GLY A 42 -0.29 -6.30 9.31
C GLY A 42 -1.09 -5.28 8.48
N VAL A 43 -0.57 -4.06 8.28
CA VAL A 43 -1.23 -3.01 7.50
C VAL A 43 -0.39 -2.60 6.29
N SER A 44 -1.05 -2.36 5.16
CA SER A 44 -0.36 -1.94 3.93
C SER A 44 0.12 -0.49 4.04
N SER A 45 1.20 -0.17 3.33
CA SER A 45 1.80 1.17 3.21
C SER A 45 2.13 1.44 1.73
N SER A 46 2.47 2.69 1.40
CA SER A 46 3.07 3.07 0.12
C SER A 46 4.35 2.27 -0.22
N PHE A 47 5.06 1.72 0.79
CA PHE A 47 6.28 0.93 0.58
C PHE A 47 6.08 -0.59 0.64
N THR A 48 4.93 -1.08 1.11
CA THR A 48 4.71 -2.51 1.36
C THR A 48 3.26 -2.94 1.07
N ALA A 49 3.10 -4.11 0.47
CA ALA A 49 1.80 -4.76 0.25
C ALA A 49 1.83 -6.21 0.70
N PHE A 50 0.70 -6.70 1.21
CA PHE A 50 0.52 -8.11 1.56
C PHE A 50 -0.04 -8.87 0.37
N ILE A 51 0.66 -9.93 -0.02
CA ILE A 51 0.25 -10.82 -1.10
C ILE A 51 -0.19 -12.13 -0.46
N ALA A 52 -1.42 -12.54 -0.76
CA ALA A 52 -1.93 -13.83 -0.31
C ALA A 52 -1.38 -14.94 -1.21
N VAL A 53 -0.87 -16.02 -0.61
CA VAL A 53 -0.42 -17.22 -1.30
C VAL A 53 -1.19 -18.43 -0.78
N ASN A 54 -1.56 -19.34 -1.67
CA ASN A 54 -2.22 -20.58 -1.29
C ASN A 54 -1.16 -21.55 -0.75
N LYS A 55 -1.43 -22.16 0.41
CA LYS A 55 -0.49 -23.04 1.11
C LYS A 55 -0.26 -24.36 0.37
N ASP A 56 -1.23 -24.83 -0.41
CA ASP A 56 -1.19 -26.17 -1.01
C ASP A 56 -0.35 -26.17 -2.30
N ASN A 57 -0.50 -25.14 -3.13
CA ASN A 57 0.21 -25.01 -4.41
C ASN A 57 1.29 -23.92 -4.43
N SER A 58 1.45 -23.16 -3.33
CA SER A 58 2.36 -22.01 -3.23
C SER A 58 2.16 -20.93 -4.30
N GLU A 59 0.99 -20.91 -4.94
CA GLU A 59 0.65 -19.93 -5.96
C GLU A 59 0.03 -18.68 -5.34
N VAL A 60 0.25 -17.53 -5.98
CA VAL A 60 -0.36 -16.27 -5.56
C VAL A 60 -1.87 -16.36 -5.74
N ILE A 61 -2.60 -16.15 -4.64
CA ILE A 61 -4.05 -16.05 -4.69
C ILE A 61 -4.37 -14.71 -5.35
N GLN A 62 -4.94 -14.78 -6.56
CA GLN A 62 -5.57 -13.62 -7.14
C GLN A 62 -6.80 -13.31 -6.30
N GLY A 63 -6.71 -12.24 -5.48
CA GLY A 63 -7.87 -11.75 -4.75
C GLY A 63 -9.03 -11.50 -5.73
N PRO A 64 -10.29 -11.52 -5.27
CA PRO A 64 -11.42 -11.34 -6.17
C PRO A 64 -11.18 -10.10 -7.03
N LEU A 65 -11.08 -10.28 -8.36
CA LEU A 65 -11.14 -9.20 -9.35
C LEU A 65 -12.54 -8.55 -9.36
N VAL A 66 -13.22 -8.52 -8.21
CA VAL A 66 -14.42 -7.73 -8.02
C VAL A 66 -13.94 -6.30 -8.14
N ARG A 67 -14.05 -5.75 -9.36
CA ARG A 67 -14.08 -4.31 -9.58
C ARG A 67 -15.05 -3.76 -8.55
N ARG A 68 -14.52 -3.21 -7.46
CA ARG A 68 -15.32 -2.36 -6.60
C ARG A 68 -15.69 -1.21 -7.52
N ASN A 69 -16.97 -1.09 -7.87
CA ASN A 69 -17.49 0.12 -8.48
C ASN A 69 -17.48 1.19 -7.38
N ILE A 70 -16.27 1.63 -6.99
CA ILE A 70 -16.08 2.77 -6.11
C ILE A 70 -16.40 3.93 -7.02
N ALA A 71 -17.53 4.58 -6.79
CA ALA A 71 -17.74 5.91 -7.35
C ALA A 71 -16.56 6.74 -6.86
N THR A 72 -15.61 7.02 -7.75
CA THR A 72 -14.54 7.97 -7.49
C THR A 72 -15.24 9.30 -7.27
N ALA A 73 -15.56 9.60 -6.02
CA ALA A 73 -16.08 10.88 -5.61
C ALA A 73 -14.96 11.90 -5.79
N LEU A 74 -14.79 12.38 -7.03
CA LEU A 74 -14.21 13.64 -7.50
C LEU A 74 -13.81 13.49 -8.97
N PHE A 75 -14.79 13.57 -9.88
CA PHE A 75 -14.50 13.88 -11.30
C PHE A 75 -14.70 15.36 -11.62
N LEU A 76 -14.77 16.24 -10.61
CA LEU A 76 -15.05 17.66 -10.86
C LEU A 76 -13.96 18.66 -10.46
N LEU A 77 -12.94 18.34 -9.65
CA LEU A 77 -11.80 19.26 -9.43
C LEU A 77 -10.56 18.53 -8.88
N ALA A 78 -9.59 18.19 -9.72
CA ALA A 78 -8.13 18.34 -9.46
C ALA A 78 -7.26 17.60 -10.51
N PRO A 79 -6.09 18.15 -10.87
CA PRO A 79 -5.28 17.72 -12.01
C PRO A 79 -4.34 16.53 -11.69
N ILE A 80 -4.18 15.66 -12.69
CA ILE A 80 -2.99 14.87 -13.07
C ILE A 80 -2.14 14.30 -11.92
N GLY A 81 -2.23 12.99 -11.65
CA GLY A 81 -1.15 12.33 -10.89
C GLY A 81 -1.34 10.86 -10.50
N CYS A 82 -2.56 10.35 -10.32
CA CYS A 82 -2.77 8.94 -9.96
C CYS A 82 -3.28 8.14 -11.15
N ALA A 83 -2.40 7.87 -12.11
CA ALA A 83 -2.63 6.76 -13.04
C ALA A 83 -2.43 5.45 -12.27
N VAL A 84 -3.49 4.92 -11.64
CA VAL A 84 -3.54 3.50 -11.29
C VAL A 84 -3.64 2.73 -12.61
N ARG A 85 -2.49 2.54 -13.25
CA ARG A 85 -2.37 1.73 -14.46
C ARG A 85 -2.34 0.27 -14.02
N ALA A 86 -3.52 -0.31 -13.84
CA ALA A 86 -3.66 -1.75 -13.70
C ALA A 86 -3.37 -2.39 -15.06
N THR A 87 -2.10 -2.66 -15.36
CA THR A 87 -1.75 -3.63 -16.41
C THR A 87 -1.91 -5.03 -15.83
N PRO A 88 -2.81 -5.88 -16.35
CA PRO A 88 -2.77 -7.28 -16.02
C PRO A 88 -1.64 -7.90 -16.84
N SER A 89 -0.44 -8.04 -16.26
CA SER A 89 0.56 -8.93 -16.86
C SER A 89 0.15 -10.36 -16.52
N THR A 90 -0.46 -11.02 -17.50
CA THR A 90 -0.53 -12.48 -17.60
C THR A 90 0.88 -13.04 -17.41
N ILE A 91 1.14 -13.70 -16.28
CA ILE A 91 2.29 -14.58 -16.14
C ILE A 91 1.85 -15.95 -16.63
N SER A 92 2.31 -16.28 -17.83
CA SER A 92 2.31 -17.62 -18.39
C SER A 92 3.46 -18.38 -17.74
N LYS A 93 3.14 -19.54 -17.15
CA LYS A 93 3.94 -20.76 -17.23
C LYS A 93 2.99 -21.94 -17.31
#